data_AF-A0A4P7YWN4-F1
#
_entry.id   AF-A0A4P7YWN4-F1
#
_cell.length_a   1.000
_cell.length_b   1.000
_cell.length_c   1.000
_cell.angle_alpha   90.00
_cell.angle_beta   90.00
_cell.angle_gamma   90.00
#
_symmetry.space_group_name_H-M   'P 1'
#
loop_
_entity.id
_entity.type
_entity.pdbx_description
1 polymer ?
#
loop_
_entity_poly.entity_id
_entity_poly.type
_entity_poly.pdbx_seq_one_letter_code
_entity_poly.pdbx_strand_id
1 'polypeptide(L)'
;MPFHWLRMGAQIIGVLGSLLAAEGLLRIATFVSSVGGHDAKFYYFGLFVVVCTVLALFAALLGRFNRLAKYATLVGLLGAGGLLLASPGLPVIFQALLGIILAIIGIVSIRLPPKLQTTVA
;
A
#
# COMPACT_ATOMS: atom_id res chain seq x y z
N MET A 1 -11.57 -13.98 23.02
CA MET A 1 -11.65 -14.11 21.55
C MET A 1 -11.96 -12.78 20.78
N PRO A 2 -11.54 -11.56 21.18
CA PRO A 2 -11.87 -10.33 20.42
C PRO A 2 -10.88 -9.94 19.30
N PHE A 3 -9.66 -10.50 19.28
CA PHE A 3 -8.57 -9.99 18.43
C PHE A 3 -8.72 -10.25 16.92
N HIS A 4 -9.58 -11.19 16.50
CA HIS A 4 -9.70 -11.53 15.07
C HIS A 4 -10.50 -10.48 14.28
N TRP A 5 -11.55 -9.89 14.88
CA TRP A 5 -12.36 -8.83 14.28
C TRP A 5 -11.56 -7.54 14.12
N LEU A 6 -10.76 -7.18 15.13
CA LEU A 6 -9.84 -6.05 15.04
C LEU A 6 -8.83 -6.21 13.89
N ARG A 7 -8.34 -7.43 13.68
CA ARG A 7 -7.38 -7.72 12.60
C ARG A 7 -8.02 -7.60 11.22
N MET A 8 -9.21 -8.18 11.03
CA MET A 8 -9.95 -8.04 9.78
C MET A 8 -10.33 -6.58 9.51
N GLY A 9 -10.77 -5.85 10.54
CA GLY A 9 -11.05 -4.42 10.45
C GLY A 9 -9.85 -3.61 9.97
N ALA A 10 -8.66 -3.83 10.54
CA ALA A 10 -7.44 -3.14 10.11
C ALA A 10 -7.04 -3.49 8.67
N GLN A 11 -7.22 -4.74 8.24
CA GLN A 11 -6.95 -5.16 6.86
C GLN A 11 -7.93 -4.51 5.86
N ILE A 12 -9.22 -4.44 6.20
CA ILE A 12 -10.24 -3.76 5.39
C ILE A 12 -9.91 -2.26 5.28
N ILE A 13 -9.55 -1.62 6.40
CA ILE A 13 -9.10 -0.22 6.40
C ILE A 13 -7.87 -0.05 5.50
N GLY A 14 -6.94 -1.00 5.51
CA GLY A 14 -5.78 -0.99 4.63
C GLY A 14 -6.16 -1.09 3.14
N VAL A 15 -7.13 -1.93 2.80
CA VAL A 15 -7.63 -2.07 1.42
C VAL A 15 -8.30 -0.77 0.96
N LEU A 16 -9.18 -0.20 1.80
CA LEU A 16 -9.84 1.07 1.52
C LEU A 16 -8.82 2.22 1.38
N GLY A 17 -7.82 2.26 2.27
CA GLY A 17 -6.70 3.20 2.19
C GLY A 17 -5.92 3.05 0.89
N SER A 18 -5.62 1.83 0.47
CA SER A 18 -4.91 1.57 -0.79
C SER A 18 -5.74 2.00 -2.00
N LEU A 19 -7.06 1.80 -2.00
CA LEU A 19 -7.94 2.28 -3.06
C LEU A 19 -7.98 3.81 -3.12
N LEU A 20 -8.05 4.47 -1.97
CA LEU A 20 -8.00 5.93 -1.87
C LEU A 20 -6.67 6.47 -2.40
N ALA A 21 -5.56 5.81 -2.06
CA ALA A 21 -4.24 6.15 -2.59
C ALA A 21 -4.16 5.96 -4.12
N ALA A 22 -4.75 4.89 -4.65
CA ALA A 22 -4.76 4.62 -6.08
C ALA A 22 -5.54 5.69 -6.85
N GLU A 23 -6.70 6.12 -6.36
CA GLU A 23 -7.47 7.21 -6.99
C GLU A 23 -6.68 8.52 -6.98
N GLY A 24 -6.08 8.88 -5.84
CA GLY A 24 -5.26 10.08 -5.71
C GLY A 24 -4.08 10.07 -6.69
N LEU A 25 -3.31 8.98 -6.72
CA LEU A 25 -2.19 8.80 -7.64
C LEU A 25 -2.63 8.79 -9.12
N LEU A 26 -3.80 8.23 -9.45
CA LEU A 26 -4.32 8.24 -10.82
C LEU A 26 -4.63 9.65 -11.29
N ARG A 27 -5.27 10.45 -10.44
CA ARG A 27 -5.60 11.85 -10.75
C ARG A 27 -4.35 12.70 -10.89
N ILE A 28 -3.33 12.47 -10.05
CA ILE A 28 -2.05 13.17 -10.18
C ILE A 28 -1.32 12.74 -11.46
N ALA A 29 -1.24 11.44 -11.74
CA ALA A 29 -0.53 10.92 -12.91
C ALA A 29 -1.15 11.43 -14.22
N THR A 30 -2.48 11.42 -14.32
CA THR A 30 -3.21 11.93 -15.48
C THR A 30 -3.06 13.44 -15.65
N PHE A 31 -3.09 14.20 -14.55
CA PHE A 31 -2.85 15.65 -14.57
C PHE A 31 -1.41 16.00 -14.99
N VAL A 32 -0.40 15.36 -14.40
CA VAL A 32 1.00 15.60 -14.77
C VAL A 32 1.29 15.17 -16.21
N SER A 33 0.64 14.09 -16.67
CA SER A 33 0.74 13.65 -18.06
C SER A 33 0.18 14.66 -19.06
N SER A 34 -0.81 15.48 -18.69
CA SER A 34 -1.40 16.49 -19.59
C SER A 34 -0.64 17.83 -19.61
N VAL A 35 0.21 18.11 -18.61
CA VAL A 35 0.89 19.41 -18.45
C VAL A 35 2.39 19.37 -18.82
N GLY A 36 2.90 18.26 -19.36
CA GLY A 36 4.30 18.15 -19.82
C GLY A 36 5.00 16.85 -19.45
N GLY A 37 4.36 15.99 -18.66
CA GLY A 37 4.60 14.54 -18.62
C GLY A 37 5.92 14.02 -18.06
N HIS A 38 6.92 14.89 -17.81
CA HIS A 38 8.25 14.45 -17.37
C HIS A 38 8.19 13.63 -16.07
N ASP A 39 7.43 14.12 -15.09
CA ASP A 39 7.30 13.47 -13.79
C ASP A 39 6.18 12.41 -13.74
N ALA A 40 5.36 12.30 -14.80
CA ALA A 40 4.19 11.41 -14.82
C ALA A 40 4.59 9.94 -14.55
N LYS A 41 5.77 9.53 -15.02
CA LYS A 41 6.30 8.17 -14.82
C LYS A 41 6.46 7.81 -13.33
N PHE A 42 6.85 8.77 -12.49
CA PHE A 42 7.00 8.53 -11.04
C PHE A 42 5.65 8.31 -10.36
N TYR A 43 4.63 9.06 -10.75
CA TYR A 43 3.27 8.87 -10.23
C TYR A 43 2.63 7.58 -10.74
N TYR A 44 2.89 7.18 -11.99
CA TYR A 44 2.46 5.87 -12.50
C TYR A 44 3.17 4.71 -11.80
N PHE A 45 4.45 4.86 -11.45
CA PHE A 45 5.15 3.86 -10.64
C PHE A 45 4.56 3.77 -9.24
N GLY A 46 4.30 4.90 -8.58
CA GLY A 46 3.60 4.93 -7.28
C GLY A 46 2.22 4.29 -7.36
N LEU A 47 1.46 4.57 -8.41
CA LEU A 47 0.16 3.94 -8.68
C LEU A 47 0.30 2.42 -8.79
N PHE A 48 1.27 1.94 -9.58
CA PHE A 48 1.53 0.51 -9.74
C PHE A 48 1.81 -0.16 -8.39
N VAL A 49 2.66 0.45 -7.55
CA VAL A 49 2.98 -0.05 -6.21
C VAL A 49 1.72 -0.13 -5.32
N VAL A 50 0.85 0.88 -5.38
CA VAL A 50 -0.40 0.91 -4.62
C VAL A 50 -1.39 -0.14 -5.13
N VAL A 51 -1.50 -0.37 -6.43
CA VAL A 51 -2.34 -1.44 -6.99
C VAL A 51 -1.82 -2.81 -6.57
N CYS A 52 -0.50 -3.05 -6.63
CA CYS A 52 0.11 -4.27 -6.09
C CYS A 52 -0.16 -4.42 -4.59
N THR A 53 -0.24 -3.31 -3.85
CA THR A 53 -0.58 -3.32 -2.43
C THR A 53 -2.02 -3.77 -2.18
N VAL A 54 -2.98 -3.32 -2.99
CA VAL A 54 -4.38 -3.80 -2.90
C VAL A 54 -4.42 -5.32 -3.07
N LEU A 55 -3.75 -5.85 -4.08
CA LEU A 55 -3.67 -7.29 -4.34
C LEU A 55 -3.01 -8.05 -3.18
N ALA A 56 -1.94 -7.48 -2.62
CA ALA A 56 -1.23 -8.03 -1.47
C ALA A 56 -2.12 -8.10 -0.22
N LEU A 57 -2.85 -7.03 0.09
CA LEU A 57 -3.80 -7.00 1.21
C LEU A 57 -4.98 -7.97 1.00
N PHE A 58 -5.46 -8.12 -0.23
CA PHE A 58 -6.47 -9.14 -0.58
C PHE A 58 -5.93 -10.57 -0.37
N ALA A 59 -4.71 -10.86 -0.82
CA ALA A 59 -4.06 -12.14 -0.57
C ALA A 59 -3.87 -12.41 0.93
N ALA A 60 -3.65 -11.36 1.73
CA ALA A 60 -3.59 -11.45 3.18
C ALA A 60 -4.92 -11.74 3.86
N LEU A 61 -6.04 -11.23 3.33
CA LEU A 61 -7.39 -11.61 3.78
C LEU A 61 -7.67 -13.10 3.51
N LEU A 62 -7.15 -13.64 2.40
CA LEU A 62 -7.24 -15.06 2.06
C LEU A 62 -6.25 -15.96 2.83
N GLY A 63 -5.46 -15.39 3.75
CA GLY A 63 -4.46 -16.12 4.52
C GLY A 63 -3.22 -16.57 3.72
N ARG A 64 -3.09 -16.16 2.46
CA ARG A 64 -1.99 -16.53 1.55
C ARG A 64 -0.95 -15.42 1.46
N PHE A 65 -0.40 -15.02 2.61
CA PHE A 65 0.59 -13.95 2.68
C PHE A 65 1.91 -14.41 3.26
N ASN A 66 3.00 -14.06 2.58
CA ASN A 66 4.35 -14.44 2.97
C ASN A 66 5.09 -13.25 3.59
N ARG A 67 6.07 -13.53 4.48
CA ARG A 67 6.92 -12.50 5.12
C ARG A 67 7.57 -11.58 4.10
N LEU A 68 8.10 -12.16 3.03
CA LEU A 68 8.77 -11.41 1.98
C LEU A 68 7.82 -10.45 1.26
N ALA A 69 6.59 -10.88 0.97
CA ALA A 69 5.56 -10.01 0.39
C ALA A 69 5.22 -8.84 1.34
N LYS A 70 5.06 -9.11 2.64
CA LYS A 70 4.80 -8.04 3.64
C LYS A 70 5.87 -6.96 3.62
N TYR A 71 7.14 -7.33 3.68
CA TYR A 71 8.23 -6.35 3.69
C TYR A 71 8.40 -5.66 2.33
N ALA A 72 8.26 -6.38 1.22
CA ALA A 72 8.33 -5.79 -0.12
C ALA A 72 7.24 -4.73 -0.31
N THR A 73 6.00 -5.02 0.10
CA THR A 73 4.89 -4.06 0.00
C THR A 73 5.09 -2.86 0.95
N LEU A 74 5.62 -3.08 2.16
CA LEU A 74 5.95 -1.99 3.09
C LEU A 74 7.01 -1.04 2.52
N VAL A 75 8.12 -1.59 2.01
CA VAL A 75 9.19 -0.79 1.39
C VAL A 75 8.66 -0.05 0.16
N GLY A 76 7.83 -0.70 -0.66
CA GLY A 76 7.17 -0.06 -1.79
C GLY A 76 6.30 1.13 -1.38
N LEU A 77 5.42 0.95 -0.40
CA LEU A 77 4.54 2.01 0.10
C LEU A 77 5.31 3.17 0.71
N LEU A 78 6.38 2.89 1.46
CA LEU A 78 7.24 3.93 2.03
C LEU A 78 7.98 4.69 0.92
N GLY A 79 8.46 4.00 -0.11
CA GLY A 79 9.05 4.63 -1.29
C GLY A 79 8.04 5.53 -2.02
N ALA A 80 6.82 5.04 -2.26
CA ALA A 80 5.75 5.82 -2.88
C ALA A 80 5.36 7.04 -2.04
N GLY A 81 5.25 6.90 -0.72
CA GLY A 81 4.99 8.00 0.21
C GLY A 81 6.12 9.02 0.22
N GLY A 82 7.37 8.58 0.23
CA GLY A 82 8.55 9.46 0.16
C GLY A 82 8.59 10.28 -1.14
N LEU A 83 8.27 9.67 -2.28
CA LEU A 83 8.18 10.38 -3.55
C LEU A 83 7.06 11.44 -3.54
N LEU A 84 5.91 11.13 -2.91
CA LEU A 84 4.82 12.09 -2.78
C LEU A 84 5.12 13.25 -1.83
N LEU A 85 5.99 13.06 -0.83
CA LEU A 85 6.44 14.15 0.04
C LEU A 85 7.39 15.14 -0.66
N ALA A 86 8.09 14.68 -1.70
CA ALA A 86 8.94 15.53 -2.55
C ALA A 86 8.14 16.23 -3.66
N SER A 87 6.86 15.89 -3.84
CA SER A 87 5.98 16.46 -4.86
C SER A 87 5.39 17.80 -4.43
N PRO A 88 5.05 18.71 -5.36
CA PRO A 88 4.32 19.96 -5.06
C PRO A 88 3.04 19.68 -4.28
N GLY A 89 2.74 20.45 -3.23
CA GLY A 89 1.67 20.19 -2.26
C GLY A 89 0.24 20.39 -2.78
N LEU A 90 -0.20 19.58 -3.75
CA LEU A 90 -1.58 19.56 -4.24
C LEU A 90 -2.50 18.84 -3.25
N PRO A 91 -3.79 19.23 -3.12
CA PRO A 91 -4.75 18.57 -2.24
C PRO A 91 -4.87 17.05 -2.48
N VAL A 92 -4.74 16.63 -3.73
CA VAL A 92 -4.82 15.22 -4.16
C VAL A 92 -3.64 14.39 -3.64
N ILE A 93 -2.49 15.01 -3.35
CA ILE A 93 -1.34 14.34 -2.76
C ILE A 93 -1.59 14.02 -1.30
N PHE A 94 -2.26 14.90 -0.56
CA PHE A 94 -2.68 14.60 0.81
C PHE A 94 -3.67 13.43 0.85
N GLN A 95 -4.59 13.36 -0.11
CA GLN A 95 -5.47 12.19 -0.28
C GLN A 95 -4.66 10.91 -0.54
N ALA A 96 -3.67 10.97 -1.44
CA ALA A 96 -2.81 9.83 -1.73
C ALA A 96 -1.97 9.38 -0.51
N LEU A 97 -1.39 10.34 0.22
CA LEU A 97 -0.60 10.09 1.44
C LEU A 97 -1.45 9.48 2.56
N LEU A 98 -2.65 10.00 2.81
CA LEU A 98 -3.57 9.41 3.78
C LEU A 98 -3.92 7.96 3.42
N GLY A 99 -4.18 7.71 2.14
CA GLY A 99 -4.43 6.35 1.66
C GLY A 99 -3.24 5.41 1.90
N ILE A 100 -2.00 5.87 1.63
CA ILE A 100 -0.78 5.10 1.88
C ILE A 100 -0.59 4.83 3.37
N ILE A 101 -0.85 5.80 4.24
CA ILE A 101 -0.75 5.62 5.70
C ILE A 101 -1.73 4.54 6.17
N LEU A 102 -2.99 4.59 5.72
CA LEU A 102 -3.99 3.57 6.04
C LEU A 102 -3.58 2.18 5.50
N ALA A 103 -3.02 2.11 4.29
CA ALA A 103 -2.49 0.88 3.71
C ALA A 103 -1.35 0.28 4.55
N ILE A 104 -0.41 1.12 5.02
CA ILE A 104 0.69 0.70 5.89
C ILE A 104 0.15 0.10 7.19
N ILE A 105 -0.85 0.75 7.82
CA ILE A 105 -1.49 0.23 9.03
C ILE A 105 -2.05 -1.17 8.78
N GLY A 106 -2.80 -1.35 7.68
CA GLY A 106 -3.37 -2.64 7.32
C GLY A 106 -2.32 -3.73 7.11
N ILE A 107 -1.20 -3.41 6.47
CA ILE A 107 -0.10 -4.36 6.26
C ILE A 107 0.58 -4.72 7.58
N VAL A 108 0.90 -3.74 8.41
CA VAL A 108 1.58 -3.95 9.69
C VAL A 108 0.75 -4.87 10.59
N SER A 109 -0.58 -4.72 10.58
CA SER A 109 -1.53 -5.57 11.32
C SER A 109 -1.57 -7.04 10.86
N ILE A 110 -1.02 -7.39 9.69
CA ILE A 110 -0.95 -8.79 9.24
C ILE A 110 0.04 -9.58 10.12
N ARG A 111 -0.46 -10.53 10.89
CA ARG A 111 0.36 -11.55 11.56
C ARG A 111 0.66 -12.70 10.61
N LEU A 112 1.93 -12.98 10.43
CA LEU A 112 2.40 -14.08 9.60
C LEU A 112 2.59 -15.32 10.47
N PRO A 113 2.21 -16.52 10.00
CA PRO A 113 2.45 -17.74 10.75
C PRO A 113 3.95 -17.91 11.04
N PRO A 114 4.31 -18.51 12.18
CA PRO A 114 5.70 -18.92 12.43
C PRO A 114 6.13 -19.88 11.33
N LYS A 115 7.35 -19.70 10.80
CA LYS A 115 7.94 -20.73 9.92
C LYS A 115 8.06 -21.99 10.76
N LEU A 116 7.50 -23.12 10.30
CA LEU A 116 7.83 -24.43 10.86
C LEU A 116 9.35 -24.53 10.86
N GLN A 117 9.95 -24.55 12.06
CA GLN A 117 11.34 -24.90 12.21
C GLN A 117 11.44 -26.34 11.73
N THR A 118 12.05 -26.55 10.56
CA THR A 118 12.50 -27.86 10.14
C THR A 118 13.48 -28.33 11.21
N THR A 119 12.98 -29.17 12.11
CA THR A 119 13.79 -29.99 13.00
C THR A 119 14.76 -30.74 12.09
N VAL A 120 16.02 -30.31 12.09
CA VAL A 120 17.10 -31.08 11.51
C VAL A 120 17.28 -32.25 12.48
N ALA A 121 16.85 -33.43 12.04
CA ALA A 121 17.07 -34.70 12.72
C ALA A 121 18.50 -35.19 12.45
#